data_AF-A0A3B9ZR14-F1
#
_entry.id   AF-A0A3B9ZR14-F1
#
_cell.length_a   1.000
_cell.length_b   1.000
_cell.length_c   1.000
_cell.angle_alpha   90.00
_cell.angle_beta   90.00
_cell.angle_gamma   90.00
#
_symmetry.space_group_name_H-M   'P 1'
#
loop_
_entity.id
_entity.type
_entity.pdbx_description
1 polymer ?
#
loop_
_entity_poly.entity_id
_entity_poly.type
_entity_poly.pdbx_seq_one_letter_code
_entity_poly.pdbx_strand_id
1 'polypeptide(L)'
;PSFALDPDKPNISSEDITTFLANFNVNGGWDSIRQVSTIVNVSLPNPSDIFRNAAQRRHRAAHNTEADSLLTDLIDYVSQAKVIALGFDLLLSKSLKHIQNNNQDFLNSIRKTEFSQLKFRFIVEVGSVWKEYKNNFSNVYRSSDSFDTLYNEAILRATHQAEILVIKSSANKILNWHITEL
;
A
#
# COMPACT_ATOMS: atom_id res chain seq x y z
N PRO A 1 -7.61 -16.88 8.89
CA PRO A 1 -8.41 -16.88 7.64
C PRO A 1 -7.52 -16.55 6.44
N SER A 2 -7.23 -17.53 5.57
CA SER A 2 -6.52 -17.29 4.32
C SER A 2 -7.47 -16.60 3.34
N PHE A 3 -7.20 -15.35 3.00
CA PHE A 3 -7.82 -14.71 1.84
C PHE A 3 -7.14 -15.29 0.58
N ALA A 4 -7.62 -16.44 0.12
CA ALA A 4 -7.32 -16.91 -1.23
C ALA A 4 -8.25 -16.14 -2.17
N LEU A 5 -7.68 -15.31 -3.04
CA LEU A 5 -8.44 -14.50 -4.00
C LEU A 5 -9.01 -15.35 -5.15
N ASP A 6 -8.48 -16.55 -5.36
CA ASP A 6 -9.01 -17.59 -6.24
C ASP A 6 -8.47 -18.97 -5.79
N PRO A 7 -9.30 -19.94 -5.36
CA PRO A 7 -8.85 -21.26 -4.96
C PRO A 7 -8.29 -22.11 -6.12
N ASP A 8 -8.63 -21.77 -7.37
CA ASP A 8 -8.20 -22.51 -8.57
C ASP A 8 -6.95 -21.91 -9.23
N LYS A 9 -6.51 -20.74 -8.78
CA LYS A 9 -5.30 -20.05 -9.23
C LYS A 9 -4.30 -19.86 -8.07
N PRO A 10 -3.28 -20.74 -7.93
CA PRO A 10 -2.31 -20.61 -6.84
C PRO A 10 -1.42 -19.37 -6.95
N ASN A 11 -1.42 -18.69 -8.10
CA ASN A 11 -0.61 -17.50 -8.37
C ASN A 11 -1.47 -16.35 -8.91
N ILE A 12 -1.36 -15.20 -8.26
CA ILE A 12 -1.94 -13.93 -8.71
C ILE A 12 -1.03 -13.33 -9.78
N SER A 13 -1.58 -12.96 -10.92
CA SER A 13 -0.87 -12.26 -12.00
C SER A 13 -1.07 -10.74 -11.95
N SER A 14 -0.33 -10.00 -12.78
CA SER A 14 -0.51 -8.54 -12.89
C SER A 14 -1.90 -8.18 -13.44
N GLU A 15 -2.41 -9.03 -14.33
CA GLU A 15 -3.73 -8.92 -14.94
C GLU A 15 -4.84 -9.16 -13.91
N ASP A 16 -4.63 -10.07 -12.96
CA ASP A 16 -5.56 -10.30 -11.85
C ASP A 16 -5.69 -9.02 -11.01
N ILE A 17 -4.58 -8.38 -10.62
CA ILE A 17 -4.59 -7.10 -9.89
C ILE A 17 -5.31 -6.00 -10.69
N THR A 18 -5.04 -5.94 -12.00
CA THR A 18 -5.71 -4.97 -12.89
C THR A 18 -7.22 -5.17 -12.90
N THR A 19 -7.66 -6.43 -12.97
CA THR A 19 -9.07 -6.82 -12.96
C THR A 19 -9.72 -6.48 -11.62
N PHE A 20 -9.05 -6.75 -10.49
CA PHE A 20 -9.55 -6.36 -9.17
C PHE A 20 -9.74 -4.85 -9.06
N LEU A 21 -8.73 -4.04 -9.41
CA LEU A 21 -8.84 -2.58 -9.35
C LEU A 21 -9.96 -2.06 -10.25
N ALA A 22 -10.11 -2.61 -11.46
CA ALA A 22 -11.20 -2.25 -12.37
C ALA A 22 -12.58 -2.61 -11.81
N ASN A 23 -12.74 -3.81 -11.26
CA ASN A 23 -14.00 -4.29 -10.66
C ASN A 23 -14.42 -3.44 -9.45
N PHE A 24 -13.46 -2.92 -8.70
CA PHE A 24 -13.70 -1.97 -7.61
C PHE A 24 -13.77 -0.51 -8.08
N ASN A 25 -13.92 -0.27 -9.38
CA ASN A 25 -14.07 1.05 -9.98
C ASN A 25 -12.96 2.04 -9.56
N VAL A 26 -11.74 1.54 -9.46
CA VAL A 26 -10.53 2.35 -9.21
C VAL A 26 -10.06 2.95 -10.54
N ASN A 27 -9.87 4.26 -10.56
CA ASN A 27 -9.30 4.99 -11.69
C ASN A 27 -7.77 4.82 -11.71
N GLY A 28 -7.14 4.80 -12.88
CA GLY A 28 -5.68 4.78 -13.04
C GLY A 28 -4.98 3.43 -12.78
N GLY A 29 -5.61 2.48 -12.09
CA GLY A 29 -5.07 1.13 -11.89
C GLY A 29 -3.67 1.12 -11.28
N TRP A 30 -2.70 0.53 -11.98
CA TRP A 30 -1.30 0.49 -11.56
C TRP A 30 -0.66 1.88 -11.39
N ASP A 31 -1.11 2.90 -12.12
CA ASP A 31 -0.58 4.26 -11.95
C ASP A 31 -0.94 4.83 -10.58
N SER A 32 -2.11 4.50 -10.03
CA SER A 32 -2.47 4.89 -8.67
C SER A 32 -1.59 4.22 -7.62
N ILE A 33 -1.16 2.97 -7.84
CA ILE A 33 -0.16 2.30 -6.98
C ILE A 33 1.20 3.01 -7.08
N ARG A 34 1.61 3.44 -8.27
CA ARG A 34 2.83 4.25 -8.47
C ARG A 34 2.77 5.59 -7.73
N GLN A 35 1.61 6.25 -7.76
CA GLN A 35 1.39 7.49 -7.02
C GLN A 35 1.49 7.29 -5.50
N VAL A 36 0.92 6.19 -4.97
CA VAL A 36 1.12 5.79 -3.57
C VAL A 36 2.60 5.60 -3.26
N SER A 37 3.35 4.93 -4.15
CA SER A 37 4.80 4.74 -4.03
C SER A 37 5.55 6.07 -3.84
N THR A 38 5.16 7.09 -4.60
CA THR A 38 5.76 8.42 -4.55
C THR A 38 5.48 9.09 -3.20
N ILE A 39 4.24 9.00 -2.71
CA ILE A 39 3.86 9.55 -1.40
C ILE A 39 4.58 8.86 -0.24
N VAL A 40 4.77 7.55 -0.31
CA VAL A 40 5.52 6.82 0.72
C VAL A 40 7.02 6.87 0.50
N ASN A 41 7.50 7.66 -0.49
CA ASN A 41 8.90 7.84 -0.84
C ASN A 41 9.64 6.52 -1.12
N VAL A 42 9.00 5.57 -1.81
CA VAL A 42 9.64 4.32 -2.25
C VAL A 42 9.59 4.25 -3.78
N SER A 43 10.74 4.00 -4.40
CA SER A 43 10.86 3.92 -5.85
C SER A 43 10.12 2.69 -6.39
N LEU A 44 9.14 2.94 -7.28
CA LEU A 44 8.35 1.90 -7.95
C LEU A 44 7.97 2.40 -9.36
N PRO A 45 8.93 2.57 -10.28
CA PRO A 45 8.73 3.28 -11.55
C PRO A 45 7.69 2.61 -12.46
N ASN A 46 7.66 1.27 -12.50
CA ASN A 46 6.64 0.49 -13.21
C ASN A 46 6.15 -0.68 -12.33
N PRO A 47 5.11 -0.45 -11.50
CA PRO A 47 4.62 -1.45 -10.56
C PRO A 47 4.19 -2.77 -11.21
N SER A 48 3.53 -2.69 -12.37
CA SER A 48 3.04 -3.87 -13.11
C SER A 48 4.19 -4.75 -13.59
N ASP A 49 5.20 -4.15 -14.20
CA ASP A 49 6.35 -4.91 -14.71
C ASP A 49 7.17 -5.51 -13.58
N ILE A 50 7.35 -4.76 -12.48
CA ILE A 50 8.01 -5.25 -11.27
C ILE A 50 7.29 -6.47 -10.70
N PHE A 51 5.97 -6.39 -10.57
CA PHE A 51 5.15 -7.49 -10.08
C PHE A 51 5.24 -8.71 -11.01
N ARG A 52 5.08 -8.51 -12.31
CA ARG A 52 5.14 -9.57 -13.33
C ARG A 52 6.51 -10.26 -13.33
N ASN A 53 7.60 -9.50 -13.32
CA ASN A 53 8.95 -10.04 -13.33
C ASN A 53 9.23 -10.85 -12.06
N ALA A 54 8.76 -10.38 -10.91
CA ALA A 54 8.91 -11.11 -9.65
C ALA A 54 8.07 -12.40 -9.62
N ALA A 55 6.84 -12.37 -10.13
CA ALA A 55 6.01 -13.56 -10.26
C ALA A 55 6.67 -14.61 -11.18
N GLN A 56 7.27 -14.17 -12.30
CA GLN A 56 8.04 -15.04 -13.19
C GLN A 56 9.28 -15.64 -12.51
N ARG A 57 10.04 -14.84 -11.75
CA ARG A 57 11.19 -15.33 -10.99
C ARG A 57 10.78 -16.37 -9.95
N ARG A 58 9.71 -16.10 -9.20
CA ARG A 58 9.14 -17.06 -8.22
C ARG A 58 8.73 -18.36 -8.90
N HIS A 59 8.05 -18.28 -10.04
CA HIS A 59 7.65 -19.46 -10.81
C HIS A 59 8.85 -20.28 -11.28
N ARG A 60 9.90 -19.62 -11.81
CA ARG A 60 11.15 -20.29 -12.20
C ARG A 60 11.83 -20.96 -11.02
N ALA A 61 11.95 -20.28 -9.88
CA ALA A 61 12.58 -20.81 -8.67
C ALA A 61 11.81 -21.99 -8.07
N ALA A 62 10.49 -22.04 -8.23
CA ALA A 62 9.68 -23.18 -7.78
C ALA A 62 9.87 -24.44 -8.65
N HIS A 63 10.30 -24.28 -9.91
CA HIS A 63 10.50 -25.39 -10.86
C HIS A 63 11.97 -25.78 -11.06
N ASN A 64 12.91 -24.88 -10.77
CA ASN A 64 14.34 -25.13 -10.94
C ASN A 64 15.09 -24.77 -9.65
N THR A 65 15.68 -25.77 -9.00
CA THR A 65 16.52 -25.63 -7.81
C THR A 65 17.83 -24.89 -8.07
N GLU A 66 18.25 -24.77 -9.34
CA GLU A 66 19.43 -24.00 -9.77
C GLU A 66 19.09 -22.58 -10.24
N ALA A 67 17.88 -22.09 -9.99
CA ALA A 67 17.51 -20.73 -10.36
C ALA A 67 18.31 -19.69 -9.56
N ASP A 68 19.39 -19.17 -10.14
CA ASP A 68 20.18 -18.06 -9.59
C ASP A 68 19.34 -16.78 -9.56
N SER A 69 18.80 -16.45 -8.39
CA SER A 69 18.20 -15.16 -8.11
C SER A 69 19.19 -14.32 -7.32
N LEU A 70 19.54 -13.14 -7.83
CA LEU A 70 20.39 -12.21 -7.11
C LEU A 70 19.73 -11.82 -5.78
N LEU A 71 20.49 -11.88 -4.68
CA LEU A 71 19.99 -11.52 -3.35
C LEU A 71 19.46 -10.07 -3.31
N THR A 72 20.07 -9.17 -4.07
CA THR A 72 19.64 -7.78 -4.21
C THR A 72 18.23 -7.68 -4.79
N ASP A 73 17.92 -8.47 -5.83
CA ASP A 73 16.59 -8.48 -6.45
C ASP A 73 15.51 -8.93 -5.45
N LEU A 74 15.84 -9.89 -4.59
CA LEU A 74 14.94 -10.37 -3.54
C LEU A 74 14.69 -9.28 -2.49
N ILE A 75 15.75 -8.63 -2.02
CA ILE A 75 15.66 -7.56 -1.01
C ILE A 75 14.84 -6.37 -1.55
N ASP A 76 15.12 -5.95 -2.78
CA ASP A 76 14.43 -4.84 -3.42
C ASP A 76 12.95 -5.19 -3.66
N TYR A 77 12.68 -6.40 -4.14
CA TYR A 77 11.32 -6.84 -4.37
C TYR A 77 10.50 -6.93 -3.07
N VAL A 78 11.07 -7.35 -1.94
CA VAL A 78 10.34 -7.34 -0.65
C VAL A 78 9.86 -5.93 -0.30
N SER A 79 10.70 -4.91 -0.52
CA SER A 79 10.31 -3.51 -0.30
C SER A 79 9.21 -3.07 -1.29
N GLN A 80 9.40 -3.37 -2.58
CA GLN A 80 8.44 -3.02 -3.64
C GLN A 80 7.09 -3.73 -3.46
N ALA A 81 7.09 -5.01 -3.09
CA ALA A 81 5.90 -5.81 -2.85
C ALA A 81 5.06 -5.25 -1.71
N LYS A 82 5.70 -4.77 -0.62
CA LYS A 82 4.99 -4.08 0.46
C LYS A 82 4.30 -2.80 -0.01
N VAL A 83 4.93 -2.04 -0.90
CA VAL A 83 4.33 -0.82 -1.46
C VAL A 83 3.18 -1.14 -2.41
N ILE A 84 3.33 -2.19 -3.22
CA ILE A 84 2.24 -2.70 -4.08
C ILE A 84 1.06 -3.13 -3.22
N ALA A 85 1.31 -3.93 -2.17
CA ALA A 85 0.30 -4.40 -1.24
C ALA A 85 -0.40 -3.23 -0.54
N LEU A 86 0.35 -2.25 -0.05
CA LEU A 86 -0.21 -1.02 0.52
C LEU A 86 -1.10 -0.32 -0.51
N GLY A 87 -0.59 0.01 -1.70
CA GLY A 87 -1.35 0.73 -2.72
C GLY A 87 -2.66 0.01 -3.09
N PHE A 88 -2.60 -1.31 -3.26
CA PHE A 88 -3.77 -2.14 -3.53
C PHE A 88 -4.79 -2.08 -2.38
N ASP A 89 -4.34 -2.31 -1.15
CA ASP A 89 -5.19 -2.34 0.05
C ASP A 89 -5.89 -0.98 0.31
N LEU A 90 -5.16 0.13 0.15
CA LEU A 90 -5.70 1.48 0.32
C LEU A 90 -6.77 1.81 -0.71
N LEU A 91 -6.52 1.49 -1.99
CA LEU A 91 -7.46 1.75 -3.07
C LEU A 91 -8.74 0.93 -2.90
N LEU A 92 -8.63 -0.37 -2.62
CA LEU A 92 -9.79 -1.22 -2.40
C LEU A 92 -10.57 -0.81 -1.15
N SER A 93 -9.89 -0.46 -0.06
CA SER A 93 -10.54 0.02 1.15
C SER A 93 -11.34 1.29 0.90
N LYS A 94 -10.81 2.21 0.09
CA LYS A 94 -11.55 3.42 -0.30
C LYS A 94 -12.80 3.09 -1.11
N SER A 95 -12.69 2.18 -2.07
CA SER A 95 -13.83 1.70 -2.87
C SER A 95 -14.90 1.03 -1.99
N LEU A 96 -14.48 0.17 -1.07
CA LEU A 96 -15.36 -0.47 -0.09
C LEU A 96 -16.06 0.55 0.80
N LYS A 97 -15.37 1.62 1.20
CA LYS A 97 -16.00 2.70 1.96
C LYS A 97 -17.10 3.42 1.18
N HIS A 98 -16.89 3.66 -0.13
CA HIS A 98 -17.94 4.22 -0.99
C HIS A 98 -19.18 3.31 -1.05
N ILE A 99 -18.97 2.00 -1.15
CA ILE A 99 -20.05 0.99 -1.16
C ILE A 99 -20.78 0.98 0.19
N GLN A 100 -20.04 0.91 1.30
CA GLN A 100 -20.60 0.90 2.66
C GLN A 100 -21.44 2.15 2.94
N ASN A 101 -21.02 3.31 2.42
CA ASN A 101 -21.74 4.57 2.55
C ASN A 101 -22.92 4.72 1.57
N ASN A 102 -23.24 3.69 0.77
CA ASN A 102 -24.28 3.70 -0.25
C ASN A 102 -24.16 4.90 -1.23
N ASN A 103 -22.93 5.24 -1.61
CA ASN A 103 -22.64 6.37 -2.49
C ASN A 103 -23.19 6.11 -3.90
N GLN A 104 -24.31 6.75 -4.26
CA GLN A 104 -25.02 6.51 -5.52
C GLN A 104 -24.16 6.82 -6.74
N ASP A 105 -23.34 7.88 -6.70
CA ASP A 105 -22.47 8.22 -7.83
C ASP A 105 -21.42 7.14 -8.08
N PHE A 106 -20.88 6.55 -7.01
CA PHE A 106 -19.92 5.45 -7.10
C PHE A 106 -20.58 4.16 -7.60
N LEU A 107 -21.75 3.81 -7.06
CA LEU A 107 -22.50 2.61 -7.43
C LEU A 107 -22.98 2.66 -8.89
N ASN A 108 -23.32 3.86 -9.39
CA ASN A 108 -23.68 4.09 -10.80
C ASN A 108 -22.47 4.35 -11.71
N SER A 109 -21.25 4.11 -11.22
CA SER A 109 -19.99 4.30 -11.97
C SER A 109 -19.71 5.72 -12.49
N ILE A 110 -20.42 6.72 -11.97
CA ILE A 110 -20.20 8.15 -12.27
C ILE A 110 -18.93 8.64 -11.58
N ARG A 111 -18.74 8.22 -10.32
CA ARG A 111 -17.55 8.52 -9.52
C ARG A 111 -16.68 7.28 -9.40
N LYS A 112 -15.37 7.45 -9.53
CA LYS A 112 -14.37 6.41 -9.32
C LYS A 112 -13.57 6.67 -8.06
N THR A 113 -12.94 5.60 -7.55
CA THR A 113 -11.91 5.74 -6.52
C THR A 113 -10.65 6.30 -7.18
N GLU A 114 -10.10 7.37 -6.61
CA GLU A 114 -8.89 8.00 -7.12
C GLU A 114 -7.85 8.15 -6.01
N PHE A 115 -6.58 8.05 -6.36
CA PHE A 115 -5.47 8.28 -5.42
C PHE A 115 -5.56 9.65 -4.73
N SER A 116 -6.02 10.69 -5.42
CA SER A 116 -6.19 12.05 -4.89
C SER A 116 -7.12 12.13 -3.67
N GLN A 117 -7.96 11.11 -3.47
CA GLN A 117 -8.91 11.02 -2.36
C GLN A 117 -8.30 10.39 -1.10
N LEU A 118 -7.08 9.85 -1.19
CA LEU A 118 -6.36 9.24 -0.09
C LEU A 118 -5.59 10.31 0.68
N LYS A 119 -5.74 10.32 2.02
CA LYS A 119 -5.00 11.21 2.90
C LYS A 119 -4.04 10.41 3.75
N PHE A 120 -2.85 10.94 4.00
CA PHE A 120 -1.77 10.19 4.64
C PHE A 120 -1.22 10.88 5.87
N ARG A 121 -0.94 10.04 6.86
CA ARG A 121 -0.17 10.35 8.06
C ARG A 121 0.95 9.32 8.19
N PHE A 122 2.08 9.75 8.70
CA PHE A 122 3.24 8.88 8.84
C PHE A 122 3.76 8.88 10.26
N ILE A 123 4.21 7.72 10.73
CA ILE A 123 5.12 7.60 11.86
C ILE A 123 6.45 7.09 11.31
N VAL A 124 7.53 7.81 11.58
CA VAL A 124 8.87 7.46 11.11
C VAL A 124 9.84 7.44 12.28
N GLU A 125 10.62 6.37 12.38
CA GLU A 125 11.75 6.29 13.29
C GLU A 125 12.90 7.20 12.82
N VAL A 126 13.37 8.09 13.69
CA VAL A 126 14.47 9.03 13.41
C VAL A 126 15.43 9.05 14.60
N GLY A 127 16.49 8.26 14.52
CA GLY A 127 17.40 8.05 15.66
C GLY A 127 16.71 7.25 16.76
N SER A 128 16.73 7.74 17.99
CA SER A 128 16.04 7.13 19.14
C SER A 128 14.62 7.65 19.37
N VAL A 129 14.09 8.47 18.48
CA VAL A 129 12.75 9.06 18.60
C VAL A 129 11.88 8.71 17.40
N TRP A 130 10.58 8.65 17.64
CA TRP A 130 9.55 8.51 16.63
C TRP A 130 8.95 9.87 16.32
N LYS A 131 8.74 10.13 15.03
CA LYS A 131 8.19 11.39 14.53
C LYS A 131 6.95 11.13 13.69
N GLU A 132 5.91 11.88 13.98
CA GLU A 132 4.67 11.89 13.23
C GLU A 132 4.70 13.01 12.19
N TYR A 133 4.31 12.71 10.96
CA TYR A 133 4.24 13.66 9.86
C TYR A 133 2.85 13.65 9.22
N LYS A 134 2.43 14.80 8.72
CA LYS A 134 1.30 14.94 7.79
C LYS A 134 1.84 15.22 6.39
N ASN A 135 1.09 14.80 5.37
CA ASN A 135 1.23 15.24 3.98
C ASN A 135 2.69 15.42 3.49
N ASN A 136 3.26 14.32 2.98
CA ASN A 136 4.55 14.30 2.29
C ASN A 136 5.76 14.71 3.14
N PHE A 137 5.79 14.31 4.42
CA PHE A 137 6.94 14.47 5.33
C PHE A 137 7.43 15.92 5.55
N SER A 138 6.62 16.92 5.16
CA SER A 138 7.04 18.32 5.14
C SER A 138 7.28 18.90 6.53
N ASN A 139 6.42 18.59 7.50
CA ASN A 139 6.53 19.07 8.88
C ASN A 139 6.26 17.97 9.88
N VAL A 140 7.09 17.94 10.93
CA VAL A 140 6.84 17.09 12.10
C VAL A 140 5.64 17.65 12.84
N TYR A 141 4.60 16.83 12.99
CA TYR A 141 3.42 17.15 13.75
C TYR A 141 3.64 16.90 15.25
N ARG A 142 4.26 15.77 15.59
CA ARG A 142 4.60 15.39 16.97
C ARG A 142 5.81 14.45 16.99
N SER A 143 6.50 14.38 18.13
CA SER A 143 7.57 13.42 18.38
C SER A 143 7.42 12.78 19.75
N SER A 144 7.89 11.55 19.89
CA SER A 144 7.98 10.83 21.17
C SER A 144 9.14 9.84 21.14
N ASP A 145 9.70 9.55 22.30
CA ASP A 145 10.60 8.42 22.54
C ASP A 145 9.85 7.07 22.61
N SER A 146 8.57 7.09 23.00
CA SER A 146 7.70 5.92 23.04
C SER A 146 6.90 5.75 21.75
N PHE A 147 7.18 4.67 21.01
CA PHE A 147 6.39 4.29 19.83
C PHE A 147 4.91 4.12 20.18
N ASP A 148 4.60 3.36 21.22
CA ASP A 148 3.22 3.01 21.59
C ASP A 148 2.39 4.25 21.93
N THR A 149 2.98 5.20 22.64
CA THR A 149 2.32 6.47 22.98
C THR A 149 1.99 7.26 21.71
N LEU A 150 2.98 7.46 20.83
CA LEU A 150 2.77 8.20 19.60
C LEU A 150 1.77 7.51 18.68
N TYR A 151 1.86 6.19 18.58
CA TYR A 151 1.01 5.35 17.75
C TYR A 151 -0.46 5.43 18.15
N ASN A 152 -0.77 5.21 19.43
CA ASN A 152 -2.14 5.24 19.94
C ASN A 152 -2.81 6.59 19.68
N GLU A 153 -2.08 7.68 19.93
CA GLU A 153 -2.60 9.01 19.67
C GLU A 153 -2.73 9.33 18.17
N ALA A 154 -1.77 8.88 17.34
CA ALA A 154 -1.79 9.10 15.91
C ALA A 154 -2.96 8.34 15.26
N ILE A 155 -3.29 7.14 15.74
CA ILE A 155 -4.48 6.39 15.29
C ILE A 155 -5.76 7.15 15.58
N LEU A 156 -5.92 7.72 16.78
CA LEU A 156 -7.11 8.50 17.13
C LEU A 156 -7.26 9.70 16.19
N ARG A 157 -6.15 10.42 15.94
CA ARG A 157 -6.12 11.55 14.99
C ARG A 157 -6.43 11.13 13.56
N ALA A 158 -5.82 10.03 13.10
CA ALA A 158 -6.00 9.51 11.76
C ALA A 158 -7.47 9.10 11.53
N THR A 159 -8.08 8.43 12.50
CA THR A 159 -9.49 8.04 12.48
C THR A 159 -10.42 9.26 12.39
N HIS A 160 -10.20 10.27 13.24
CA HIS A 160 -11.03 11.48 13.22
C HIS A 160 -10.93 12.25 11.89
N GLN A 161 -9.80 12.17 11.19
CA GLN A 161 -9.56 12.92 9.95
C GLN A 161 -9.73 12.07 8.69
N ALA A 162 -10.10 10.79 8.84
CA ALA A 162 -10.12 9.79 7.77
C ALA A 162 -8.80 9.79 6.98
N GLU A 163 -7.69 9.59 7.70
CA GLU A 163 -6.33 9.52 7.16
C GLU A 163 -5.76 8.11 7.33
N ILE A 164 -5.00 7.66 6.34
CA ILE A 164 -4.25 6.41 6.40
C ILE A 164 -2.98 6.64 7.18
N LEU A 165 -2.74 5.83 8.22
CA LEU A 165 -1.52 5.88 9.00
C LEU A 165 -0.51 4.87 8.46
N VAL A 166 0.66 5.32 8.02
CA VAL A 166 1.76 4.47 7.54
C VAL A 166 2.94 4.56 8.49
N ILE A 167 3.47 3.42 8.93
CA ILE A 167 4.60 3.32 9.86
C ILE A 167 5.84 2.91 9.06
N LYS A 168 6.94 3.65 9.26
CA LYS A 168 8.19 3.47 8.53
C LYS A 168 9.39 3.40 9.47
N SER A 169 10.36 2.57 9.10
CA SER A 169 11.66 2.53 9.76
C SER A 169 12.51 3.74 9.39
N SER A 170 13.59 3.95 10.13
CA SER A 170 14.67 4.89 9.77
C SER A 170 15.26 4.66 8.37
N ALA A 171 15.32 3.40 7.91
CA ALA A 171 15.74 3.03 6.56
C ALA A 171 14.65 3.23 5.48
N ASN A 172 13.61 4.03 5.76
CA ASN A 172 12.52 4.35 4.84
C ASN A 172 11.65 3.15 4.40
N LYS A 173 11.81 1.97 5.02
CA LYS A 173 11.00 0.77 4.74
C LYS A 173 9.63 0.87 5.42
N ILE A 174 8.60 0.41 4.74
CA ILE A 174 7.26 0.25 5.33
C ILE A 174 7.29 -0.90 6.33
N LEU A 175 6.96 -0.58 7.59
CA LEU A 175 6.84 -1.55 8.67
C LEU A 175 5.40 -2.05 8.79
N ASN A 176 4.43 -1.13 8.80
CA ASN A 176 3.01 -1.43 8.94
C ASN A 176 2.14 -0.27 8.43
N TRP A 177 0.83 -0.48 8.27
CA TRP A 177 -0.15 0.57 7.98
C TRP A 177 -1.51 0.30 8.62
N HIS A 178 -2.29 1.36 8.84
CA HIS A 178 -3.65 1.30 9.35
C HIS A 178 -4.58 2.10 8.45
N ILE A 179 -5.58 1.42 7.92
CA ILE A 179 -6.70 2.02 7.20
C ILE A 179 -7.73 2.44 8.24
N THR A 180 -7.88 3.75 8.43
CA THR A 180 -8.87 4.31 9.36
C THR A 180 -10.15 4.75 8.67
N GLU A 181 -10.21 4.64 7.35
CA GLU A 181 -11.36 5.05 6.55
C GLU A 181 -12.50 4.02 6.55
N LEU A 182 -12.22 2.76 6.90
CA LEU A 182 -13.22 1.67 6.95
C LEU A 182 -14.03 1.72 8.24
#